data_AF-A0A521KYY2-F1
#
_entry.id   AF-A0A521KYY2-F1
#
_cell.length_a   1.000
_cell.length_b   1.000
_cell.length_c   1.000
_cell.angle_alpha   90.00
_cell.angle_beta   90.00
_cell.angle_gamma   90.00
#
_symmetry.space_group_name_H-M   'P 1'
#
loop_
_entity.id
_entity.type
_entity.pdbx_description
1 polymer ?
#
loop_
_entity_poly.entity_id
_entity_poly.type
_entity_poly.pdbx_seq_one_letter_code
_entity_poly.pdbx_strand_id
1 'polypeptide(L)'
;MNNARRSTVLVSTLAALAASAHAAQVWVVGPTPGPGIDFTSVQAAVAAASSGDVILVRPALAGTYAGELTLGAKALTIVADGGAQVPS
;
A
#
# COMPACT_ATOMS: atom_id res chain seq x y z
N MET A 1 -36.26 52.75 19.84
CA MET A 1 -35.67 52.31 18.57
C MET A 1 -34.29 52.94 18.45
N ASN A 2 -33.22 52.12 18.42
CA ASN A 2 -31.93 52.42 17.80
C ASN A 2 -31.10 51.12 17.74
N ASN A 3 -30.67 50.79 16.52
CA ASN A 3 -30.08 49.53 16.10
C ASN A 3 -28.58 49.45 16.40
N ALA A 4 -28.11 48.31 16.92
CA ALA A 4 -26.75 47.85 16.69
C ALA A 4 -26.78 46.32 16.59
N ARG A 5 -26.95 45.82 15.35
CA ARG A 5 -26.84 44.40 15.03
C ARG A 5 -25.39 43.99 15.26
N ARG A 6 -25.12 43.43 16.44
CA ARG A 6 -23.81 42.86 16.79
C ARG A 6 -23.63 41.60 15.97
N SER A 7 -23.00 41.76 14.81
CA SER A 7 -22.62 40.69 13.90
C SER A 7 -21.47 39.89 14.54
N THR A 8 -21.81 38.83 15.26
CA THR A 8 -20.83 37.95 15.89
C THR A 8 -20.29 36.96 14.86
N VAL A 9 -19.13 37.31 14.32
CA VAL A 9 -18.02 36.49 13.81
C VAL A 9 -18.33 35.00 13.54
N LEU A 10 -18.31 34.64 12.26
CA LEU A 10 -18.23 33.26 11.75
C LEU A 10 -17.03 32.53 12.35
N VAL A 11 -17.28 31.52 13.18
CA VAL A 11 -16.25 30.56 13.62
C VAL A 11 -15.94 29.64 12.45
N SER A 12 -14.81 29.88 11.81
CA SER A 12 -14.30 29.08 10.69
C SER A 12 -13.62 27.82 11.24
N THR A 13 -14.36 26.71 11.32
CA THR A 13 -13.86 25.39 11.69
C THR A 13 -13.11 24.78 10.50
N LEU A 14 -11.83 25.15 10.34
CA LEU A 14 -10.92 24.46 9.42
C LEU A 14 -10.54 23.11 10.04
N ALA A 15 -11.33 22.06 9.76
CA ALA A 15 -10.98 20.70 10.12
C ALA A 15 -9.76 20.26 9.28
N ALA A 16 -8.58 20.28 9.89
CA ALA A 16 -7.36 19.78 9.25
C ALA A 16 -7.53 18.29 8.93
N LEU A 17 -7.50 17.95 7.63
CA LEU A 17 -7.48 16.58 7.14
C LEU A 17 -6.17 15.92 7.56
N ALA A 18 -6.18 15.18 8.67
CA ALA A 18 -5.03 14.38 9.09
C ALA A 18 -4.89 13.20 8.12
N ALA A 19 -4.00 13.33 7.13
CA ALA A 19 -3.57 12.20 6.34
C ALA A 19 -2.75 11.28 7.25
N SER A 20 -3.24 10.08 7.52
CA SER A 20 -2.46 9.03 8.19
C SER A 20 -1.25 8.72 7.31
N ALA A 21 -0.07 9.19 7.71
CA ALA A 21 1.18 8.82 7.04
C ALA A 21 1.46 7.34 7.35
N HIS A 22 1.02 6.44 6.47
CA HIS A 22 1.42 5.04 6.52
C HIS A 22 2.85 4.92 5.97
N ALA A 23 3.76 4.39 6.78
CA ALA A 23 5.10 4.06 6.30
C ALA A 23 4.98 2.87 5.35
N ALA A 24 5.22 3.12 4.05
CA ALA A 24 5.16 2.10 3.01
C ALA A 24 5.97 0.86 3.41
N GLN A 25 5.31 -0.30 3.42
CA GLN A 25 5.94 -1.59 3.68
C GLN A 25 6.34 -2.28 2.37
N VAL A 26 7.31 -3.18 2.46
CA VAL A 26 7.67 -4.07 1.35
C VAL A 26 7.27 -5.49 1.71
N TRP A 27 6.36 -6.06 0.93
CA TRP A 27 5.91 -7.45 1.05
C TRP A 27 6.59 -8.30 0.00
N VAL A 28 7.31 -9.33 0.42
CA VAL A 28 8.05 -10.22 -0.48
C VAL A 28 7.22 -11.47 -0.79
N VAL A 29 6.95 -11.67 -2.09
CA VAL A 29 6.28 -12.87 -2.60
C VAL A 29 7.33 -13.80 -3.20
N GLY A 30 7.34 -15.05 -2.76
CA GLY A 30 8.27 -16.08 -3.24
C GLY A 30 7.55 -17.38 -3.60
N PRO A 31 8.20 -18.29 -4.34
CA PRO A 31 7.58 -19.54 -4.75
C PRO A 31 7.47 -20.57 -3.62
N THR A 32 8.27 -20.42 -2.56
CA THR A 32 8.36 -21.37 -1.45
C THR A 32 8.53 -20.59 -0.15
N PRO A 33 7.85 -20.97 0.94
CA PRO A 33 8.01 -20.29 2.23
C PRO A 33 9.44 -20.46 2.74
N GLY A 34 9.98 -19.42 3.36
CA GLY A 34 11.33 -19.40 3.88
C GLY A 34 11.74 -18.00 4.37
N PRO A 35 12.95 -17.86 4.92
CA PRO A 35 13.45 -16.57 5.36
C PRO A 35 13.37 -15.51 4.25
N GLY A 36 12.81 -14.34 4.57
CA GLY A 36 12.68 -13.23 3.63
C GLY A 36 11.55 -13.38 2.60
N ILE A 37 10.68 -14.38 2.73
CA ILE A 37 9.44 -14.53 1.96
C ILE A 37 8.25 -14.37 2.92
N ASP A 38 7.41 -13.36 2.67
CA ASP A 38 6.21 -13.10 3.47
C ASP A 38 5.00 -13.91 2.96
N PHE A 39 4.89 -14.07 1.64
CA PHE A 39 3.76 -14.77 1.00
C PHE A 39 4.20 -15.67 -0.15
N THR A 40 3.39 -16.70 -0.43
CA THR A 40 3.57 -17.58 -1.60
C THR A 40 2.61 -17.29 -2.74
N SER A 41 1.72 -16.31 -2.56
CA SER A 41 0.73 -15.88 -3.55
C SER A 41 0.67 -14.37 -3.62
N VAL A 42 0.61 -13.83 -4.84
CA VAL A 42 0.51 -12.38 -5.08
C VAL A 42 -0.80 -11.83 -4.52
N GLN A 43 -1.92 -12.55 -4.65
CA GLN A 43 -3.21 -12.10 -4.14
C GLN A 43 -3.23 -12.04 -2.61
N ALA A 44 -2.51 -12.93 -1.92
CA ALA A 44 -2.38 -12.87 -0.47
C ALA A 44 -1.61 -11.62 -0.01
N ALA A 45 -0.54 -11.27 -0.71
CA ALA A 45 0.20 -10.03 -0.46
C ALA A 45 -0.67 -8.79 -0.72
N VAL A 46 -1.45 -8.77 -1.81
CA VAL A 46 -2.41 -7.68 -2.10
C VAL A 46 -3.49 -7.55 -1.03
N ALA A 47 -3.98 -8.66 -0.49
CA ALA A 47 -4.97 -8.64 0.58
C ALA A 47 -4.41 -7.98 1.85
N ALA A 48 -3.16 -8.30 2.20
CA ALA A 48 -2.47 -7.76 3.37
C ALA A 48 -1.96 -6.31 3.18
N ALA A 49 -1.57 -5.93 1.96
CA ALA A 49 -0.97 -4.65 1.66
C ALA A 49 -1.96 -3.48 1.84
N SER A 50 -1.45 -2.38 2.38
CA SER A 50 -2.14 -1.09 2.46
C SER A 50 -1.79 -0.21 1.27
N SER A 51 -2.58 0.85 1.03
CA SER A 51 -2.20 1.83 0.00
C SER A 51 -0.85 2.48 0.34
N GLY A 52 0.03 2.56 -0.65
CA GLY A 52 1.41 3.01 -0.51
C GLY A 52 2.44 1.88 -0.42
N ASP A 53 2.01 0.64 -0.17
CA ASP A 53 2.92 -0.50 -0.05
C ASP A 53 3.51 -0.95 -1.40
N VAL A 54 4.64 -1.64 -1.29
CA VAL A 54 5.32 -2.30 -2.41
C VAL A 54 5.20 -3.81 -2.24
N ILE A 55 4.82 -4.51 -3.29
CA ILE A 55 4.87 -5.97 -3.38
C ILE A 55 6.04 -6.34 -4.29
N LEU A 56 7.06 -6.94 -3.72
CA LEU A 56 8.23 -7.46 -4.43
C LEU A 56 8.01 -8.94 -4.77
N VAL A 57 7.87 -9.24 -6.06
CA VAL A 57 7.62 -10.61 -6.53
C VAL A 57 8.94 -11.22 -7.00
N ARG A 58 9.41 -12.25 -6.29
CA ARG A 58 10.60 -13.02 -6.67
C ARG A 58 10.31 -13.89 -7.90
N PRO A 59 11.36 -14.29 -8.65
CA PRO A 59 11.20 -15.26 -9.73
C PRO A 59 10.55 -16.54 -9.22
N ALA A 60 9.59 -17.06 -9.98
CA ALA A 60 9.09 -18.40 -9.76
C ALA A 60 10.19 -19.43 -10.09
N LEU A 61 10.30 -20.50 -9.31
CA LEU A 61 11.25 -21.59 -9.59
C LEU A 61 10.92 -22.30 -10.92
N ALA A 62 9.64 -22.41 -11.24
CA ALA A 62 9.12 -22.86 -12.52
C ALA A 62 7.70 -22.31 -12.71
N GLY A 63 7.36 -21.95 -13.95
CA GLY A 63 6.02 -21.46 -14.31
C GLY A 63 5.76 -20.01 -13.90
N THR A 64 4.49 -19.67 -13.72
CA THR A 64 4.00 -18.32 -13.43
C THR A 64 3.10 -18.34 -12.19
N TYR A 65 3.03 -17.22 -11.46
CA TYR A 65 2.01 -17.05 -10.44
C TYR A 65 0.63 -17.00 -11.12
N ALA A 66 -0.12 -18.10 -11.02
CA ALA A 66 -1.45 -18.23 -11.60
C ALA A 66 -2.53 -17.70 -10.65
N GLY A 67 -3.58 -17.10 -11.22
CA GLY A 67 -4.74 -16.60 -10.48
C GLY A 67 -5.13 -15.19 -10.88
N GLU A 68 -6.35 -14.81 -10.51
CA GLU A 68 -6.86 -13.45 -10.70
C GLU A 68 -6.26 -12.49 -9.69
N LEU A 69 -5.95 -11.26 -10.13
CA LEU A 69 -5.41 -10.20 -9.28
C LEU A 69 -6.46 -9.11 -9.08
N THR A 70 -6.96 -8.98 -7.85
CA THR A 70 -7.92 -7.92 -7.47
C THR A 70 -7.27 -6.94 -6.51
N LEU A 71 -6.99 -5.72 -6.98
CA LEU A 71 -6.33 -4.65 -6.22
C LEU A 71 -7.30 -3.80 -5.37
N GLY A 72 -8.60 -3.79 -5.74
CA GLY A 72 -9.59 -2.90 -5.12
C GLY A 72 -9.27 -1.41 -5.37
N ALA A 73 -9.53 -0.55 -4.37
CA ALA A 73 -9.24 0.89 -4.43
C ALA A 73 -7.85 1.25 -3.83
N LYS A 74 -6.92 0.29 -3.79
CA LYS A 74 -5.60 0.49 -3.18
C LYS A 74 -4.60 1.05 -4.19
N ALA A 75 -3.80 2.02 -3.78
CA ALA A 75 -2.64 2.46 -4.55
C ALA A 75 -1.44 1.57 -4.19
N LEU A 76 -1.12 0.57 -5.02
CA LEU A 76 -0.05 -0.39 -4.77
C LEU A 76 1.03 -0.31 -5.85
N THR A 77 2.28 -0.56 -5.46
CA THR A 77 3.38 -0.78 -6.41
C THR A 77 3.74 -2.26 -6.43
N ILE A 78 3.68 -2.90 -7.59
CA ILE A 78 4.07 -4.31 -7.73
C ILE A 78 5.29 -4.38 -8.63
N VAL A 79 6.39 -4.93 -8.12
CA VAL A 79 7.67 -5.02 -8.81
C VAL A 79 8.07 -6.48 -8.93
N ALA A 80 8.33 -6.94 -10.16
CA ALA A 80 8.99 -8.22 -10.37
C ALA A 80 10.50 -8.05 -10.22
N ASP A 81 11.11 -8.83 -9.34
CA ASP A 81 12.56 -8.96 -9.23
C ASP A 81 13.07 -9.79 -10.42
N GLY A 82 13.86 -9.17 -11.30
CA GLY A 82 14.45 -9.84 -12.46
C GLY A 82 15.57 -10.83 -12.12
N GLY A 83 15.83 -11.10 -10.84
CA GLY A 83 16.86 -12.03 -10.38
C GLY A 83 18.26 -11.43 -10.42
N ALA A 84 18.45 -10.24 -9.86
CA ALA A 84 19.78 -9.65 -9.74
C ALA A 84 20.67 -10.52 -8.80
N GLN A 85 21.67 -11.18 -9.37
CA GLN A 85 22.72 -11.85 -8.59
C GLN A 85 23.65 -10.77 -8.04
N VAL A 86 23.65 -10.56 -6.71
CA VAL A 86 24.67 -9.75 -6.05
C VAL A 86 25.90 -10.64 -5.86
N PRO A 87 27.04 -10.35 -6.51
CA PRO A 87 28.25 -11.13 -6.28
C PRO A 87 28.71 -10.98 -4.83
N SER A 88 29.12 -12.10 -4.23
CA SER A 88 29.70 -12.21 -2.88
C SER A 88 31.02 -11.47 -2.75
#